data_AF-A0A0N1KT33-F1
#
_entry.id   AF-A0A0N1KT33-F1
#
_cell.length_a   1.000
_cell.length_b   1.000
_cell.length_c   1.000
_cell.angle_alpha   90.00
_cell.angle_beta   90.00
_cell.angle_gamma   90.00
#
_symmetry.space_group_name_H-M   'P 1'
#
loop_
_entity.id
_entity.type
_entity.pdbx_description
1 polymer ?
#
loop_
_entity_poly.entity_id
_entity_poly.type
_entity_poly.pdbx_seq_one_letter_code
_entity_poly.pdbx_strand_id
1 'polypeptide(L)'
;MKPTREQIIETGLQIVSDIYRESYDTETASAREGKVKLYALGNEGYYEGEGWHFSVNSRQQDHHEPTSFLVYFLGDGTPLQMSSFLGDDKPRLIYCIKDKNSTYTVVSEEEYFRHQHFDFEKLVRKKF
;
A
#
# COMPACT_ATOMS: atom_id res chain seq x y z
N MET A 1 13.32 -0.76 14.04
CA MET A 1 14.33 -1.13 13.01
C MET A 1 13.68 -0.89 11.65
N LYS A 2 14.38 -0.28 10.68
CA LYS A 2 13.84 -0.09 9.32
C LYS A 2 13.67 -1.48 8.66
N PRO A 3 12.54 -1.79 8.00
CA PRO A 3 12.37 -3.06 7.31
C PRO A 3 13.35 -3.19 6.14
N THR A 4 13.74 -4.42 5.82
CA THR A 4 14.51 -4.73 4.61
C THR A 4 13.63 -4.74 3.37
N ARG A 5 14.24 -4.68 2.19
CA ARG A 5 13.54 -4.79 0.91
C ARG A 5 12.74 -6.10 0.83
N GLU A 6 13.32 -7.20 1.29
CA GLU A 6 12.72 -8.53 1.29
C GLU A 6 11.50 -8.58 2.21
N GLN A 7 11.58 -7.99 3.40
CA GLN A 7 10.44 -7.88 4.32
C GLN A 7 9.28 -7.06 3.73
N ILE A 8 9.58 -6.00 2.98
CA ILE A 8 8.57 -5.21 2.26
C ILE A 8 7.92 -6.04 1.15
N ILE A 9 8.70 -6.82 0.40
CA ILE A 9 8.17 -7.71 -0.64
C ILE A 9 7.27 -8.78 -0.02
N GLU A 10 7.72 -9.46 1.03
CA GLU A 10 6.94 -10.47 1.74
C GLU A 10 5.61 -9.90 2.26
N THR A 11 5.66 -8.72 2.90
CA THR A 11 4.46 -8.05 3.42
C THR A 11 3.53 -7.60 2.29
N GLY A 12 4.07 -7.04 1.20
CA GLY A 12 3.31 -6.62 0.04
C GLY A 12 2.57 -7.78 -0.64
N LEU A 13 3.25 -8.92 -0.82
CA LEU A 13 2.63 -10.13 -1.36
C LEU A 13 1.55 -10.67 -0.43
N GLN A 14 1.77 -10.65 0.88
CA GLN A 14 0.76 -11.04 1.86
C GLN A 14 -0.51 -10.18 1.75
N ILE A 15 -0.35 -8.85 1.70
CA ILE A 15 -1.47 -7.91 1.56
C ILE A 15 -2.29 -8.18 0.29
N VAL A 16 -1.60 -8.35 -0.85
CA VAL A 16 -2.27 -8.64 -2.13
C VAL A 16 -3.03 -9.97 -2.07
N SER A 17 -2.41 -11.01 -1.50
CA SER A 17 -3.03 -12.33 -1.30
C SER A 17 -4.30 -12.25 -0.44
N ASP A 18 -4.20 -11.60 0.71
CA ASP A 18 -5.28 -11.55 1.69
C ASP A 18 -6.50 -10.76 1.16
N ILE A 19 -6.25 -9.68 0.41
CA ILE A 19 -7.31 -8.76 -0.03
C ILE A 19 -7.94 -9.17 -1.36
N TYR A 20 -7.14 -9.40 -2.40
CA TYR A 20 -7.70 -9.67 -3.73
C TYR A 20 -7.98 -11.15 -3.93
N ARG A 21 -7.30 -12.04 -3.20
CA ARG A 21 -7.36 -13.49 -3.40
C ARG A 21 -7.10 -13.89 -4.86
N GLU A 22 -6.42 -13.01 -5.59
CA GLU A 22 -6.09 -13.17 -7.00
C GLU A 22 -4.70 -13.79 -7.16
N SER A 23 -4.50 -14.44 -8.30
CA SER A 23 -3.19 -14.97 -8.67
C SER A 23 -2.30 -13.84 -9.18
N TYR A 24 -1.19 -13.59 -8.50
CA TYR A 24 -0.14 -12.64 -8.92
C TYR A 24 1.17 -13.36 -9.29
N ASP A 25 1.97 -12.72 -10.12
CA ASP A 25 3.30 -13.22 -10.51
C ASP A 25 4.36 -12.74 -9.54
N THR A 26 4.76 -13.63 -8.63
CA THR A 26 5.80 -13.37 -7.63
C THR A 26 7.15 -12.99 -8.23
N GLU A 27 7.45 -13.37 -9.48
CA GLU A 27 8.72 -12.99 -10.14
C GLU A 27 8.75 -11.51 -10.50
N THR A 28 7.59 -10.87 -10.61
CA THR A 28 7.45 -9.42 -10.87
C THR A 28 7.44 -8.58 -9.60
N ALA A 29 7.46 -9.23 -8.43
CA ALA A 29 7.39 -8.56 -7.14
C ALA A 29 8.64 -7.69 -6.92
N SER A 30 8.43 -6.40 -6.69
CA SER A 30 9.51 -5.45 -6.51
C SER A 30 9.22 -4.47 -5.40
N ALA A 31 10.27 -4.04 -4.69
CA ALA A 31 10.21 -2.96 -3.72
C ALA A 31 11.38 -2.00 -3.94
N ARG A 32 11.09 -0.70 -3.87
CA ARG A 32 12.08 0.39 -3.94
C ARG A 32 11.81 1.43 -2.87
N GLU A 33 12.87 2.01 -2.33
CA GLU A 33 12.75 3.16 -1.43
C GLU A 33 12.30 4.40 -2.21
N GLY A 34 11.56 5.29 -1.56
CA GLY A 34 11.14 6.55 -2.14
C GLY A 34 10.22 7.36 -1.22
N LYS A 35 9.81 8.53 -1.71
CA LYS A 35 8.84 9.37 -1.01
C LYS A 35 7.44 8.81 -1.17
N VAL A 36 6.77 8.57 -0.04
CA VAL A 36 5.38 8.11 0.02
C VAL A 36 4.48 9.21 0.54
N LYS A 37 3.23 9.19 0.07
CA LYS A 37 2.20 10.18 0.43
C LYS A 37 1.14 9.48 1.27
N LEU A 38 0.91 10.02 2.46
CA LEU A 38 -0.21 9.70 3.32
C LEU A 38 -1.27 10.79 3.14
N TYR A 39 -2.30 10.48 2.33
CA TYR A 39 -3.48 11.33 2.24
C TYR A 39 -4.31 11.08 3.50
N ALA A 40 -4.43 12.12 4.33
CA ALA A 40 -5.13 12.03 5.60
C ALA A 40 -6.30 13.01 5.59
N LEU A 41 -7.50 12.48 5.91
CA LEU A 41 -8.68 13.15 6.45
C LEU A 41 -8.87 14.61 6.01
N GLY A 42 -9.71 14.80 4.99
CA GLY A 42 -10.12 16.10 4.47
C GLY A 42 -9.27 16.56 3.28
N ASN A 43 -9.90 17.26 2.34
CA ASN A 43 -9.26 17.78 1.13
C ASN A 43 -8.27 18.95 1.39
N GLU A 44 -7.46 18.87 2.44
CA GLU A 44 -6.54 19.95 2.85
C GLU A 44 -5.08 19.71 2.45
N GLY A 45 -4.72 18.48 2.05
CA GLY A 45 -3.37 18.17 1.57
C GLY A 45 -2.97 16.71 1.77
N TYR A 46 -1.67 16.47 1.90
CA TYR A 46 -1.09 15.16 2.22
C TYR A 46 0.15 15.29 3.11
N TYR A 47 0.50 14.23 3.81
CA TYR A 47 1.76 14.09 4.53
C TYR A 47 2.75 13.31 3.66
N GLU A 48 3.98 13.79 3.55
CA GLU A 48 5.04 13.16 2.78
C GLU A 48 6.16 12.66 3.70
N GLY A 49 6.62 11.43 3.48
CA GLY A 49 7.69 10.82 4.26
C GLY A 49 8.56 9.88 3.43
N GLU A 50 9.68 9.46 4.01
CA GLU A 50 10.45 8.33 3.47
C GLU A 50 9.66 7.04 3.64
N GLY A 51 9.77 6.15 2.65
CA GLY A 51 9.03 4.90 2.65
C GLY A 51 9.45 3.97 1.54
N TRP A 52 8.55 3.03 1.23
CA TRP A 52 8.73 2.03 0.19
C TRP A 52 7.56 1.99 -0.77
N HIS A 53 7.88 1.73 -2.02
CA HIS A 53 6.92 1.44 -3.09
C HIS A 53 7.06 -0.02 -3.44
N PHE A 54 6.02 -0.81 -3.16
CA PHE A 54 5.90 -2.19 -3.60
C PHE A 54 5.02 -2.27 -4.84
N SER A 55 5.38 -3.17 -5.76
CA SER A 55 4.55 -3.52 -6.91
C SER A 55 4.61 -5.02 -7.19
N VAL A 56 3.51 -5.58 -7.67
CA VAL A 56 3.46 -6.93 -8.26
C VAL A 56 2.40 -6.97 -9.36
N ASN A 57 2.67 -7.69 -10.44
CA ASN A 57 1.72 -7.86 -11.53
C ASN A 57 0.77 -9.03 -11.23
N SER A 58 -0.50 -8.85 -11.58
CA SER A 58 -1.47 -9.93 -11.67
C SER A 58 -1.05 -10.90 -12.77
N ARG A 59 -1.37 -12.19 -12.59
CA ARG A 59 -1.28 -13.18 -13.67
C ARG A 59 -2.43 -13.05 -14.68
N GLN A 60 -3.52 -12.39 -14.28
CA GLN A 60 -4.63 -12.10 -15.18
C GLN A 60 -4.26 -10.86 -16.02
N GLN A 61 -4.39 -11.00 -17.33
CA GLN A 61 -4.26 -9.91 -18.28
C GLN A 61 -5.66 -9.52 -18.72
N ASP A 62 -6.13 -8.34 -18.32
CA ASP A 62 -7.30 -7.72 -18.92
C ASP A 62 -6.84 -6.64 -19.89
N HIS A 63 -7.40 -6.63 -21.10
CA HIS A 63 -7.22 -5.55 -22.08
C HIS A 63 -5.77 -5.18 -22.46
N HIS A 64 -4.90 -6.17 -22.66
CA HIS A 64 -3.51 -6.02 -23.15
C HIS A 64 -2.53 -5.26 -22.23
N GLU A 65 -2.93 -4.86 -21.02
CA GLU A 65 -2.03 -4.29 -20.02
C GLU A 65 -2.00 -5.17 -18.76
N PRO A 66 -0.81 -5.42 -18.18
CA PRO A 66 -0.72 -6.13 -16.92
C PRO A 66 -1.41 -5.30 -15.83
N THR A 67 -2.42 -5.89 -15.21
CA THR A 67 -2.98 -5.36 -13.96
C THR A 67 -1.88 -5.39 -12.91
N SER A 68 -1.49 -4.24 -12.37
CA SER A 68 -0.50 -4.16 -11.28
C SER A 68 -1.16 -3.77 -9.97
N PHE A 69 -0.71 -4.41 -8.89
CA PHE A 69 -1.00 -4.02 -7.52
C PHE A 69 0.15 -3.19 -6.98
N LEU A 70 -0.15 -2.03 -6.41
CA LEU A 70 0.82 -1.20 -5.71
C LEU A 70 0.45 -1.10 -4.24
N VAL A 71 1.45 -1.21 -3.36
CA VAL A 71 1.30 -0.93 -1.93
C VAL A 71 2.40 0.05 -1.52
N TYR A 72 2.03 1.13 -0.85
CA TYR A 72 2.99 2.08 -0.28
C TYR A 72 3.19 1.76 1.20
N PHE A 73 4.42 1.88 1.69
CA PHE A 73 4.75 1.68 3.10
C PHE A 73 5.49 2.90 3.64
N LEU A 74 5.25 3.26 4.90
CA LEU A 74 6.11 4.20 5.62
C LEU A 74 7.50 3.59 5.85
N GLY A 75 8.46 4.43 6.23
CA GLY A 75 9.82 4.01 6.52
C GLY A 75 9.94 2.97 7.64
N ASP A 76 8.91 2.78 8.46
CA ASP A 76 8.84 1.72 9.48
C ASP A 76 8.20 0.41 8.99
N GLY A 77 7.70 0.38 7.76
CA GLY A 77 6.99 -0.77 7.19
C GLY A 77 5.48 -0.76 7.39
N THR A 78 4.89 0.30 7.94
CA THR A 78 3.44 0.45 8.05
C THR A 78 2.83 0.59 6.64
N PRO A 79 1.92 -0.31 6.21
CA PRO A 79 1.25 -0.18 4.92
C PRO A 79 0.33 1.04 4.94
N LEU A 80 0.43 1.92 3.94
CA LEU A 80 -0.34 3.16 3.82
C LEU A 80 -1.63 2.98 3.03
N GLN A 81 -1.46 2.86 1.73
CA GLN A 81 -2.53 2.77 0.76
C GLN A 81 -2.14 1.72 -0.27
N MET A 82 -3.14 1.00 -0.74
CA MET A 82 -3.00 0.06 -1.83
C MET A 82 -3.79 0.60 -3.02
N SER A 83 -3.23 0.48 -4.22
CA SER A 83 -3.94 0.76 -5.46
C SER A 83 -3.85 -0.40 -6.43
N SER A 84 -4.99 -0.87 -6.93
CA SER A 84 -5.09 -1.79 -8.06
C SER A 84 -5.43 -1.03 -9.33
N PHE A 85 -4.74 -1.36 -10.43
CA PHE A 85 -5.10 -0.92 -11.78
C PHE A 85 -5.79 -2.08 -12.52
N LEU A 86 -7.10 -2.27 -12.28
CA LEU A 86 -7.89 -3.37 -12.85
C LEU A 86 -8.45 -3.04 -14.25
N GLY A 87 -7.67 -2.36 -15.11
CA GLY A 87 -8.13 -1.89 -16.43
C GLY A 87 -9.21 -0.78 -16.42
N ASP A 88 -9.72 -0.44 -15.23
CA ASP A 88 -10.85 0.45 -14.99
C ASP A 88 -10.42 1.93 -14.85
N ASP A 89 -9.44 2.39 -15.66
CA ASP A 89 -8.89 3.76 -15.82
C ASP A 89 -8.58 4.63 -14.57
N LYS A 90 -8.84 4.15 -13.35
CA LYS A 90 -8.72 4.92 -12.11
C LYS A 90 -8.17 4.05 -10.99
N PRO A 91 -7.05 4.46 -10.36
CA PRO A 91 -6.56 3.79 -9.17
C PRO A 91 -7.62 3.89 -8.07
N ARG A 92 -7.97 2.74 -7.46
CA ARG A 92 -8.82 2.70 -6.27
C ARG A 92 -7.92 2.67 -5.04
N LEU A 93 -8.07 3.65 -4.15
CA LEU A 93 -7.38 3.64 -2.86
C LEU A 93 -8.07 2.66 -1.92
N ILE A 94 -7.32 1.70 -1.41
CA ILE A 94 -7.77 0.69 -0.45
C ILE A 94 -6.91 0.79 0.81
N TYR A 95 -7.56 0.80 1.97
CA TYR A 95 -6.93 0.80 3.29
C TYR A 95 -7.09 -0.58 3.93
N CYS A 96 -6.07 -1.03 4.63
CA CYS A 96 -6.10 -2.32 5.31
C CYS A 96 -5.42 -2.29 6.67
N ILE A 97 -5.88 -3.17 7.57
CA ILE A 97 -5.26 -3.41 8.87
C ILE A 97 -4.95 -4.90 9.02
N LYS A 98 -3.90 -5.20 9.77
CA LYS A 98 -3.53 -6.57 10.12
C LYS A 98 -4.31 -7.00 11.35
N ASP A 99 -5.10 -8.06 11.23
CA ASP A 99 -5.88 -8.59 12.34
C ASP A 99 -5.01 -9.43 13.31
N LYS A 100 -5.62 -9.90 14.39
CA LYS A 100 -4.97 -10.77 15.40
C LYS A 100 -4.48 -12.11 14.85
N ASN A 101 -4.98 -12.55 13.70
CA ASN A 101 -4.58 -13.80 13.04
C ASN A 101 -3.47 -13.55 12.00
N SER A 102 -2.90 -12.35 11.96
CA SER A 102 -1.91 -11.92 10.97
C SER A 102 -2.44 -11.83 9.54
N THR A 103 -3.75 -11.66 9.35
CA THR A 103 -4.39 -11.49 8.04
C THR A 103 -4.74 -10.02 7.81
N TYR A 104 -4.47 -9.52 6.61
CA TYR A 104 -4.88 -8.17 6.22
C TYR A 104 -6.34 -8.13 5.77
N THR A 105 -7.10 -7.17 6.31
CA THR A 105 -8.51 -6.97 5.97
C THR A 105 -8.74 -5.54 5.52
N VAL A 106 -9.63 -5.36 4.55
CA VAL A 106 -10.02 -4.04 4.05
C VAL A 106 -10.88 -3.34 5.08
N VAL A 107 -10.57 -2.07 5.36
CA VAL A 107 -11.32 -1.23 6.30
C VAL A 107 -11.61 0.14 5.69
N SER A 108 -12.48 0.91 6.35
CA SER A 108 -12.69 2.31 5.97
C SER A 108 -11.45 3.17 6.29
N GLU A 109 -11.31 4.31 5.62
CA GLU A 109 -10.25 5.29 5.92
C GLU A 109 -10.30 5.71 7.40
N GLU A 110 -11.49 6.01 7.93
CA GLU A 110 -11.67 6.41 9.33
C GLU A 110 -11.21 5.32 10.31
N GLU A 111 -11.51 4.05 10.02
CA GLU A 111 -11.05 2.93 10.84
C GLU A 111 -9.54 2.73 10.74
N TYR A 112 -8.98 2.86 9.54
CA TYR A 112 -7.54 2.78 9.31
C TYR A 112 -6.78 3.84 10.11
N PHE A 113 -7.19 5.12 10.05
CA PHE A 113 -6.54 6.19 10.82
C PHE A 113 -6.76 6.10 12.33
N ARG A 114 -7.84 5.46 12.80
CA ARG A 114 -8.02 5.15 14.23
C ARG A 114 -7.13 4.01 14.70
N HIS A 115 -6.84 3.05 13.83
CA HIS A 115 -6.01 1.89 14.14
C HIS A 115 -4.52 2.20 14.06
N GLN A 116 -4.11 3.05 13.12
CA GLN A 116 -2.71 3.39 12.92
C GLN A 116 -2.28 4.57 13.80
N HIS A 117 -1.23 4.36 14.59
CA HIS A 117 -0.63 5.41 15.41
C HIS A 117 0.48 6.12 14.64
N PHE A 118 0.10 6.96 13.68
CA PHE A 118 1.08 7.70 12.87
C PHE A 118 1.86 8.72 13.68
N ASP A 119 3.18 8.65 13.55
CA ASP A 119 4.09 9.68 14.03
C ASP A 119 4.18 10.82 12.99
N PHE A 120 3.23 11.75 13.05
CA PHE A 120 3.15 12.87 12.12
C PHE A 120 4.35 13.82 12.20
N GLU A 121 5.14 13.81 13.28
CA GLU A 121 6.34 14.64 13.41
C GLU A 121 7.46 14.19 12.45
N LYS A 122 7.45 12.92 12.05
CA LYS A 122 8.37 12.36 11.04
C LYS A 122 7.92 12.63 9.60
N LEU A 123 6.76 13.26 9.42
CA LEU A 123 6.17 13.53 8.12
C LEU A 123 6.11 15.03 7.83
N VAL A 124 6.25 15.39 6.56
CA VAL A 124 6.16 16.77 6.10
C VAL A 124 4.75 17.03 5.56
N ARG A 125 3.98 17.91 6.21
CA ARG A 125 2.66 18.33 5.71
C ARG A 125 2.82 19.17 4.44
N LYS A 126 2.12 18.78 3.38
CA LYS A 126 1.98 19.51 2.11
C LYS A 126 0.52 19.94 1.95
N LYS A 127 0.30 21.18 1.53
CA LYS A 127 -1.02 21.71 1.17
C LYS A 127 -1.25 21.48 -0.33
N PHE A 128 -2.52 21.38 -0.75
CA PHE A 128 -2.88 21.36 -2.17
C PHE A 128 -2.61 22.70 -2.85
#